data_AF-A8DVG0-F1
#
_entry.id   AF-A8DVG0-F1
#
_cell.length_a   1.000
_cell.length_b   1.000
_cell.length_c   1.000
_cell.angle_alpha   90.00
_cell.angle_beta   90.00
_cell.angle_gamma   90.00
#
_symmetry.space_group_name_H-M   'P 1'
#
loop_
_entity.id
_entity.type
_entity.pdbx_description
1 polymer ?
#
loop_
_entity_poly.entity_id
_entity_poly.type
_entity_poly.pdbx_seq_one_letter_code
_entity_poly.pdbx_strand_id
1 'polypeptide(L)'
;VYLLRYHVFDGDSQEVEYNKAVAEAKANLEEYKKTATDLVDASTVSLLTDEKDLARGKAIYNLNCAACHAADGGGTIGPNLTDEYWILGGGIKNVFKTVSEGGRDGKGMVAWNKILKPADIQKVSSYILSLQGTKPANPKKAEAPFVKIDGNQFLLFNVLERKFNIFGFPFFPQDFHLFVISMIIGVVFIILFTVVFGRIFCGWICPQTIFMEMVFRKIEYWIEGDRGKQIRLKKQPWNAEKIRKRVTKWIVFFIISFAIANVFLAYLIGGDEVIEYITSSPFSHLNTLISLLIFTSVFYFVFAWFREQVCIIACPYGRLQGVLLDNKTINVAYDFVRGEKTAGRAKFKKNEDRAATGKGDCIDCMQCVHVCPTGIDIRNGTQLECVNCTACIDECDHMMEKVGLPKGLIRYASEDNIEKKAPFAFTARMKGYSAVLFILIGI
;
A
#
# COMPACT_ATOMS: atom_id res chain seq x y z
N VAL A 1 6.82 18.18 54.11
CA VAL A 1 6.94 16.71 54.31
C VAL A 1 7.23 15.98 53.00
N TYR A 2 6.42 16.11 51.95
CA TYR A 2 6.63 15.44 50.65
C TYR A 2 7.98 15.77 49.99
N LEU A 3 8.28 17.06 49.77
CA LEU A 3 9.54 17.50 49.15
C LEU A 3 10.79 17.04 49.93
N LEU A 4 10.75 17.09 51.27
CA LEU A 4 11.85 16.60 52.11
C LEU A 4 12.02 15.08 52.00
N ARG A 5 10.92 14.31 52.01
CA ARG A 5 10.97 12.84 51.94
C ARG A 5 11.56 12.34 50.62
N TYR A 6 11.15 12.92 49.49
CA TYR A 6 11.56 12.43 48.17
C TYR A 6 12.81 13.11 47.60
N HIS A 7 13.20 14.31 48.06
CA HIS A 7 14.38 15.01 47.55
C HIS A 7 15.54 15.18 48.53
N VAL A 8 15.33 14.91 49.83
CA VAL A 8 16.38 15.05 50.86
C VAL A 8 16.66 13.73 51.59
N PHE A 9 15.65 12.89 51.78
CA PHE A 9 15.77 11.62 52.51
C PHE A 9 15.65 10.38 51.60
N ASP A 10 15.93 10.51 50.30
CA ASP A 10 15.92 9.42 49.31
C ASP A 10 14.70 8.48 49.42
N GLY A 11 13.51 9.06 49.54
CA GLY A 11 12.26 8.30 49.48
C GLY A 11 12.17 7.50 48.18
N ASP A 12 11.57 6.32 48.25
CA ASP A 12 11.44 5.41 47.10
C ASP A 12 10.90 6.16 45.87
N SER A 13 11.61 6.07 44.75
CA SER A 13 11.08 6.53 43.47
C SER A 13 9.91 5.64 43.04
N GLN A 14 9.10 6.12 42.10
CA GLN A 14 8.03 5.31 41.50
C GLN A 14 8.55 3.97 40.94
N GLU A 15 9.78 3.95 40.44
CA GLU A 15 10.42 2.72 39.94
C GLU A 15 10.77 1.76 41.08
N VAL A 16 11.26 2.26 42.22
CA VAL A 16 11.55 1.44 43.40
C VAL A 16 10.26 0.90 44.03
N GLU A 17 9.22 1.73 44.12
CA GLU A 17 7.90 1.34 44.61
C GLU A 17 7.26 0.27 43.70
N TYR A 18 7.34 0.46 42.38
CA TYR A 18 6.92 -0.54 41.40
C TYR A 18 7.68 -1.87 41.56
N ASN A 19 9.01 -1.81 41.67
CA ASN A 19 9.83 -3.02 41.82
C ASN A 19 9.54 -3.77 43.13
N LYS A 20 9.27 -3.04 44.23
CA LYS A 20 8.83 -3.63 45.50
C LYS A 20 7.47 -4.30 45.37
N ALA A 21 6.49 -3.63 44.77
CA ALA A 21 5.15 -4.19 44.54
C ALA A 21 5.19 -5.44 43.64
N VAL A 22 6.02 -5.45 42.60
CA VAL A 22 6.22 -6.62 41.72
C VAL A 22 6.89 -7.77 42.47
N ALA A 23 7.88 -7.50 43.32
CA ALA A 23 8.55 -8.52 44.12
C ALA A 23 7.59 -9.16 45.13
N GLU A 24 6.78 -8.35 45.81
CA GLU A 24 5.74 -8.82 46.72
C GLU A 24 4.67 -9.65 46.00
N ALA A 25 4.21 -9.19 44.83
CA ALA A 25 3.28 -9.94 44.00
C ALA A 25 3.84 -11.30 43.55
N LYS A 26 5.13 -11.39 43.21
CA LYS A 26 5.80 -12.66 42.88
C LYS A 26 5.85 -13.61 44.07
N ALA A 27 6.20 -13.11 45.26
CA ALA A 27 6.25 -13.92 46.48
C ALA A 27 4.86 -14.49 46.85
N ASN A 28 3.82 -13.65 46.79
CA ASN A 28 2.43 -14.07 47.03
C ASN A 28 1.95 -15.13 46.02
N LEU A 29 2.38 -15.01 44.76
CA LEU A 29 2.03 -15.94 43.68
C LEU A 29 2.76 -17.29 43.86
N GLU A 30 4.01 -17.28 44.35
CA GLU A 30 4.74 -18.51 44.72
C GLU A 30 4.14 -19.22 45.93
N GLU A 31 3.67 -18.48 46.94
CA GLU A 31 2.99 -19.06 48.11
C GLU A 31 1.62 -19.64 47.74
N TYR A 32 0.85 -18.95 46.90
CA TYR A 32 -0.40 -19.48 46.33
C TYR A 32 -0.18 -20.77 45.51
N LYS A 33 0.90 -20.83 44.73
CA LYS A 33 1.26 -22.04 43.96
C LYS A 33 1.56 -23.26 44.84
N LYS A 34 2.03 -23.08 46.08
CA LYS A 34 2.31 -24.19 47.00
C LYS A 34 1.05 -24.83 47.60
N THR A 35 -0.08 -24.11 47.61
CA THR A 35 -1.32 -24.53 48.26
C THR A 35 -2.44 -24.91 47.30
N ALA A 36 -2.28 -24.63 46.00
CA ALA A 36 -3.25 -25.00 44.97
C ALA A 36 -3.05 -26.44 44.50
N THR A 37 -4.08 -27.28 44.64
CA THR A 37 -4.07 -28.69 44.20
C THR A 37 -4.44 -28.90 42.73
N ASP A 38 -4.93 -27.87 42.03
CA ASP A 38 -5.34 -27.92 40.62
C ASP A 38 -4.54 -26.91 39.76
N LEU A 39 -3.22 -27.07 39.72
CA LEU A 39 -2.28 -26.18 39.01
C LEU A 39 -2.24 -26.46 37.50
N VAL A 40 -3.34 -26.17 36.82
CA VAL A 40 -3.31 -26.07 35.36
C VAL A 40 -2.90 -24.64 35.01
N ASP A 41 -1.78 -24.47 34.31
CA ASP A 41 -1.35 -23.19 33.77
C ASP A 41 -1.05 -23.30 32.28
N ALA A 42 -0.73 -22.19 31.61
CA ALA A 42 -0.50 -22.18 30.16
C ALA A 42 0.65 -23.12 29.71
N SER A 43 1.55 -23.49 30.61
CA SER A 43 2.66 -24.41 30.32
C SER A 43 2.27 -25.88 30.48
N THR A 44 1.39 -26.20 31.44
CA THR A 44 0.94 -27.57 31.77
C THR A 44 -0.40 -27.96 31.16
N VAL A 45 -1.17 -27.01 30.62
CA VAL A 45 -2.50 -27.27 30.04
C VAL A 45 -2.43 -28.21 28.83
N SER A 46 -3.31 -29.22 28.86
CA SER A 46 -3.53 -30.19 27.80
C SER A 46 -4.98 -30.12 27.28
N LEU A 47 -5.19 -30.57 26.04
CA LEU A 47 -6.52 -30.64 25.44
C LEU A 47 -7.30 -31.80 26.07
N LEU A 48 -8.47 -31.52 26.64
CA LEU A 48 -9.37 -32.53 27.18
C LEU A 48 -10.38 -32.94 26.11
N THR A 49 -10.56 -34.25 25.91
CA THR A 49 -11.51 -34.80 24.94
C THR A 49 -12.64 -35.60 25.58
N ASP A 50 -12.58 -35.81 26.90
CA ASP A 50 -13.58 -36.59 27.63
C ASP A 50 -14.93 -35.88 27.69
N GLU A 51 -16.01 -36.63 27.46
CA GLU A 51 -17.37 -36.08 27.35
C GLU A 51 -17.82 -35.32 28.60
N LYS A 52 -17.44 -35.79 29.79
CA LYS A 52 -17.76 -35.12 31.07
C LYS A 52 -17.09 -33.75 31.18
N ASP A 53 -15.85 -33.64 30.72
CA ASP A 53 -15.09 -32.40 30.76
C ASP A 53 -15.59 -31.41 29.70
N LEU A 54 -15.90 -31.89 28.50
CA LEU A 54 -16.51 -31.08 27.45
C LEU A 54 -17.93 -30.61 27.84
N ALA A 55 -18.72 -31.45 28.51
CA ALA A 55 -20.05 -31.07 29.02
C ALA A 55 -19.95 -29.95 30.07
N ARG A 56 -18.98 -30.03 30.98
CA ARG A 56 -18.68 -28.97 31.95
C ARG A 56 -18.20 -27.70 31.23
N GLY A 57 -17.30 -27.83 30.27
CA GLY A 57 -16.81 -26.72 29.43
C GLY A 57 -17.93 -26.01 28.68
N LYS A 58 -18.87 -26.76 28.09
CA LYS A 58 -20.06 -26.24 27.42
C LYS A 58 -20.97 -25.46 28.35
N ALA A 59 -21.20 -25.97 29.57
CA ALA A 59 -22.00 -25.25 30.57
C ALA A 59 -21.37 -23.90 30.94
N ILE A 60 -20.04 -23.86 31.12
CA ILE A 60 -19.29 -22.64 31.40
C ILE A 60 -19.35 -21.68 30.20
N TYR A 61 -19.17 -22.19 28.98
CA TYR A 61 -19.24 -21.41 27.74
C TYR A 61 -20.59 -20.71 27.58
N ASN A 62 -21.68 -21.46 27.75
CA ASN A 62 -23.03 -20.92 27.61
C ASN A 62 -23.35 -19.83 28.64
N LEU A 63 -22.82 -19.98 29.86
CA LEU A 63 -23.05 -19.02 30.94
C LEU A 63 -22.23 -17.73 30.77
N ASN A 64 -20.98 -17.83 30.29
CA ASN A 64 -20.01 -16.74 30.38
C ASN A 64 -19.56 -16.17 29.01
N CYS A 65 -19.58 -16.99 27.95
CA CYS A 65 -18.94 -16.68 26.67
C CYS A 65 -19.97 -16.45 25.54
N ALA A 66 -21.10 -17.17 25.57
CA ALA A 66 -22.08 -17.18 24.49
C ALA A 66 -22.70 -15.80 24.19
N ALA A 67 -22.77 -14.89 25.17
CA ALA A 67 -23.27 -13.53 24.95
C ALA A 67 -22.46 -12.75 23.90
N CYS A 68 -21.14 -12.98 23.83
CA CYS A 68 -20.26 -12.34 22.86
C CYS A 68 -19.87 -13.25 21.70
N HIS A 69 -19.86 -14.58 21.89
CA HIS A 69 -19.39 -15.54 20.89
C HIS A 69 -20.49 -16.38 20.25
N ALA A 70 -21.76 -16.06 20.52
CA ALA A 70 -22.93 -16.88 20.18
C ALA A 70 -22.93 -18.26 20.87
N ALA A 71 -24.12 -18.83 21.08
CA ALA A 71 -24.26 -20.14 21.72
C ALA A 71 -23.67 -21.30 20.88
N ASP A 72 -23.64 -21.12 19.56
CA ASP A 72 -23.06 -22.07 18.60
C ASP A 72 -21.59 -21.76 18.25
N GLY A 73 -20.97 -20.75 18.87
CA GLY A 73 -19.60 -20.35 18.57
C GLY A 73 -19.45 -19.45 17.34
N GLY A 74 -20.54 -19.13 16.65
CA GLY A 74 -20.52 -18.37 15.40
C GLY A 74 -20.01 -16.93 15.53
N GLY A 75 -19.90 -16.38 16.75
CA GLY A 75 -19.41 -15.02 17.00
C GLY A 75 -20.50 -13.94 16.85
N THR A 76 -20.56 -13.01 17.80
CA THR A 76 -21.37 -11.78 17.68
C THR A 76 -20.46 -10.56 17.85
N ILE A 77 -20.24 -10.13 19.09
CA ILE A 77 -19.28 -9.09 19.48
C ILE A 77 -17.86 -9.66 19.35
N GLY A 78 -17.64 -10.86 19.89
CA GLY A 78 -16.39 -11.63 19.78
C GLY A 78 -16.21 -12.27 18.40
N PRO A 79 -15.00 -12.79 18.09
CA PRO A 79 -14.73 -13.53 16.86
C PRO A 79 -15.51 -14.85 16.77
N ASN A 80 -15.61 -15.38 15.55
CA ASN A 80 -16.06 -16.75 15.28
C ASN A 80 -15.03 -17.75 15.84
N LEU A 81 -15.51 -18.73 16.60
CA LEU A 81 -14.68 -19.76 17.24
C LEU A 81 -14.77 -21.13 16.53
N THR A 82 -15.58 -21.21 15.46
CA THR A 82 -15.82 -22.45 14.70
C THR A 82 -14.93 -22.60 13.49
N ASP A 83 -14.28 -21.52 13.04
CA ASP A 83 -13.40 -21.55 11.88
C ASP A 83 -11.93 -21.84 12.26
N GLU A 84 -11.07 -21.99 11.25
CA GLU A 84 -9.66 -22.29 11.47
C GLU A 84 -8.81 -21.02 11.75
N TYR A 85 -9.43 -19.84 11.86
CA TYR A 85 -8.75 -18.56 11.86
C TYR A 85 -8.60 -17.97 13.29
N TRP A 86 -7.43 -18.20 13.90
CA TRP A 86 -7.15 -17.77 15.28
C TRP A 86 -6.15 -16.60 15.36
N ILE A 87 -6.61 -15.42 15.80
CA ILE A 87 -5.78 -14.20 15.91
C ILE A 87 -4.73 -14.30 17.04
N LEU A 88 -5.06 -15.02 18.12
CA LEU A 88 -4.18 -15.24 19.27
C LEU A 88 -3.62 -16.68 19.29
N GLY A 89 -3.75 -17.40 18.17
CA GLY A 89 -3.35 -18.79 17.95
C GLY A 89 -4.32 -19.84 18.50
N GLY A 90 -4.57 -20.89 17.70
CA GLY A 90 -5.63 -21.89 17.91
C GLY A 90 -5.24 -23.15 18.66
N GLY A 91 -4.09 -23.15 19.34
CA GLY A 91 -3.68 -24.27 20.19
C GLY A 91 -4.28 -24.17 21.60
N ILE A 92 -4.44 -25.29 22.30
CA ILE A 92 -5.01 -25.32 23.66
C ILE A 92 -4.31 -24.37 24.63
N LYS A 93 -2.99 -24.24 24.56
CA LYS A 93 -2.21 -23.32 25.41
C LYS A 93 -2.58 -21.86 25.17
N ASN A 94 -2.80 -21.50 23.91
CA ASN A 94 -3.09 -20.13 23.49
C ASN A 94 -4.54 -19.75 23.83
N VAL A 95 -5.49 -20.66 23.57
CA VAL A 95 -6.89 -20.47 23.95
C VAL A 95 -7.01 -20.41 25.47
N PHE A 96 -6.33 -21.29 26.22
CA PHE A 96 -6.28 -21.24 27.67
C PHE A 96 -5.73 -19.91 28.19
N LYS A 97 -4.60 -19.46 27.64
CA LYS A 97 -4.00 -18.16 28.00
C LYS A 97 -4.96 -17.01 27.73
N THR A 98 -5.59 -16.98 26.56
CA THR A 98 -6.55 -15.94 26.16
C THR A 98 -7.78 -15.92 27.07
N VAL A 99 -8.31 -17.07 27.47
CA VAL A 99 -9.44 -17.12 28.42
C VAL A 99 -8.98 -16.70 29.82
N SER A 100 -7.80 -17.17 30.25
CA SER A 100 -7.25 -16.88 31.58
C SER A 100 -6.94 -15.39 31.78
N GLU A 101 -6.12 -14.83 30.89
CA GLU A 101 -5.55 -13.48 31.02
C GLU A 101 -6.40 -12.40 30.34
N GLY A 102 -7.41 -12.81 29.58
CA GLY A 102 -8.25 -11.91 28.78
C GLY A 102 -7.80 -11.84 27.33
N GLY A 103 -8.62 -11.19 26.50
CA GLY A 103 -8.30 -10.95 25.10
C GLY A 103 -7.25 -9.84 24.95
N ARG A 104 -7.15 -9.29 23.74
CA ARG A 104 -6.29 -8.13 23.48
C ARG A 104 -6.66 -6.96 24.42
N ASP A 105 -5.64 -6.28 24.95
CA ASP A 105 -5.83 -5.12 25.82
C ASP A 105 -6.78 -4.10 25.20
N GLY A 106 -7.75 -3.65 26.00
CA GLY A 106 -8.77 -2.67 25.57
C GLY A 106 -9.87 -3.20 24.63
N LYS A 107 -9.95 -4.51 24.37
CA LYS A 107 -10.97 -5.11 23.48
C LYS A 107 -12.14 -5.80 24.18
N GLY A 108 -12.36 -5.50 25.46
CA GLY A 108 -13.58 -5.86 26.18
C GLY A 108 -13.72 -7.32 26.65
N MET A 109 -12.89 -8.24 26.16
CA MET A 109 -12.82 -9.60 26.70
C MET A 109 -12.11 -9.59 28.05
N VAL A 110 -12.86 -9.86 29.12
CA VAL A 110 -12.37 -9.87 30.50
C VAL A 110 -11.43 -11.05 30.77
N ALA A 111 -10.51 -10.87 31.73
CA ALA A 111 -9.67 -11.93 32.26
C ALA A 111 -10.49 -12.84 33.19
N TRP A 112 -10.61 -14.12 32.86
CA TRP A 112 -11.44 -15.05 33.63
C TRP A 112 -10.70 -15.72 34.79
N ASN A 113 -9.38 -15.58 34.89
CA ASN A 113 -8.59 -16.16 35.99
C ASN A 113 -8.93 -15.63 37.40
N LYS A 114 -9.67 -14.52 37.50
CA LYS A 114 -10.20 -14.00 38.77
C LYS A 114 -11.55 -14.61 39.17
N ILE A 115 -12.24 -15.27 38.24
CA ILE A 115 -13.62 -15.74 38.41
C ILE A 115 -13.70 -17.27 38.28
N LEU A 116 -12.99 -17.85 37.32
CA LEU A 116 -12.96 -19.28 37.03
C LEU A 116 -11.68 -19.92 37.56
N LYS A 117 -11.81 -21.15 38.06
CA LYS A 117 -10.66 -21.96 38.45
C LYS A 117 -9.87 -22.41 37.20
N PRO A 118 -8.55 -22.62 37.29
CA PRO A 118 -7.75 -23.02 36.13
C PRO A 118 -8.24 -24.32 35.45
N ALA A 119 -8.68 -25.31 36.24
CA ALA A 119 -9.28 -26.53 35.69
C ALA A 119 -10.58 -26.28 34.91
N ASP A 120 -11.39 -25.31 35.33
CA ASP A 120 -12.62 -24.92 34.61
C ASP A 120 -12.28 -24.10 33.34
N ILE A 121 -11.20 -23.31 33.37
CA ILE A 121 -10.65 -22.63 32.18
C ILE A 121 -10.16 -23.66 31.15
N GLN A 122 -9.43 -24.70 31.57
CA GLN A 122 -9.01 -25.78 30.68
C GLN A 122 -10.19 -26.47 29.99
N LYS A 123 -11.27 -26.75 30.74
CA LYS A 123 -12.47 -27.39 30.21
C LYS A 123 -13.19 -26.52 29.19
N VAL A 124 -13.38 -25.22 29.46
CA VAL A 124 -14.01 -24.31 28.50
C VAL A 124 -13.12 -24.08 27.28
N SER A 125 -11.80 -23.96 27.43
CA SER A 125 -10.87 -23.86 26.30
C SER A 125 -10.87 -25.12 25.43
N SER A 126 -10.96 -26.30 26.04
CA SER A 126 -11.07 -27.57 25.30
C SER A 126 -12.41 -27.68 24.55
N TYR A 127 -13.51 -27.24 25.18
CA TYR A 127 -14.80 -27.15 24.51
C TYR A 127 -14.78 -26.17 23.33
N ILE A 128 -14.18 -24.99 23.49
CA ILE A 128 -14.05 -24.00 22.41
C ILE A 128 -13.34 -24.62 21.19
N LEU A 129 -12.25 -25.36 21.40
CA LEU A 129 -11.55 -26.05 20.31
C LEU A 129 -12.37 -27.17 19.68
N SER A 130 -13.25 -27.82 20.44
CA SER A 130 -14.17 -28.83 19.88
C SER A 130 -15.24 -28.25 18.95
N LEU A 131 -15.46 -26.92 18.99
CA LEU A 131 -16.39 -26.23 18.08
C LEU A 131 -15.79 -26.02 16.68
N GLN A 132 -14.48 -26.20 16.50
CA GLN A 132 -13.82 -26.00 15.23
C GLN A 132 -14.37 -26.99 14.17
N GLY A 133 -14.71 -26.49 12.98
CA GLY A 133 -15.30 -27.25 11.89
C GLY A 133 -16.83 -27.44 11.99
N THR A 134 -17.47 -26.95 13.06
CA THR A 134 -18.93 -26.89 13.13
C THR A 134 -19.48 -25.79 12.24
N LYS A 135 -20.75 -25.91 11.81
CA LYS A 135 -21.43 -24.97 10.90
C LYS A 135 -22.52 -24.21 11.66
N PRO A 136 -22.19 -23.08 12.31
CA PRO A 136 -23.19 -22.25 12.99
C PRO A 136 -24.17 -21.65 11.97
N ALA A 137 -25.35 -21.24 12.43
CA ALA A 137 -26.42 -20.77 11.53
C ALA A 137 -26.10 -19.39 10.91
N ASN A 138 -25.39 -18.53 11.64
CA ASN A 138 -24.97 -17.20 11.23
C ASN A 138 -23.50 -16.94 11.62
N PRO A 139 -22.51 -17.60 10.98
CA PRO A 139 -21.10 -17.39 11.31
C PRO A 139 -20.68 -15.94 11.02
N LYS A 140 -20.02 -15.31 11.99
CA LYS A 140 -19.23 -14.10 11.77
C LYS A 140 -18.06 -14.48 10.86
N LYS A 141 -18.00 -13.82 9.71
CA LYS A 141 -17.08 -14.20 8.64
C LYS A 141 -15.63 -13.96 9.04
N ALA A 142 -14.75 -14.84 8.58
CA ALA A 142 -13.32 -14.67 8.73
C ALA A 142 -12.87 -13.41 7.97
N GLU A 143 -12.01 -12.59 8.58
CA GLU A 143 -11.44 -11.41 7.93
C GLU A 143 -10.28 -11.85 7.00
N ALA A 144 -10.43 -11.85 5.66
CA ALA A 144 -9.32 -11.93 4.69
C ALA A 144 -9.52 -11.04 3.46
N PRO A 145 -8.44 -10.89 2.67
CA PRO A 145 -8.71 -11.08 1.26
C PRO A 145 -7.76 -11.86 0.37
N PHE A 146 -6.48 -11.54 0.15
CA PHE A 146 -5.73 -12.32 -0.87
C PHE A 146 -4.27 -12.61 -0.56
N VAL A 147 -3.65 -11.88 0.37
CA VAL A 147 -2.41 -12.29 1.05
C VAL A 147 -2.55 -11.87 2.50
N LYS A 148 -2.33 -12.83 3.39
CA LYS A 148 -2.42 -12.65 4.84
C LYS A 148 -1.06 -12.89 5.48
N ILE A 149 -0.72 -12.05 6.45
CA ILE A 149 0.40 -12.27 7.36
C ILE A 149 -0.22 -12.30 8.75
N ASP A 150 0.00 -13.39 9.49
CA ASP A 150 -0.52 -13.59 10.86
C ASP A 150 -2.04 -13.38 11.01
N GLY A 151 -2.81 -13.77 9.99
CA GLY A 151 -4.28 -13.72 10.01
C GLY A 151 -4.89 -12.37 9.61
N ASN A 152 -4.11 -11.31 9.46
CA ASN A 152 -4.59 -10.01 9.00
C ASN A 152 -4.33 -9.83 7.50
N GLN A 153 -5.22 -9.10 6.84
CA GLN A 153 -4.98 -8.61 5.47
C GLN A 153 -3.69 -7.81 5.40
N PHE A 154 -2.87 -8.09 4.39
CA PHE A 154 -1.60 -7.37 4.18
C PHE A 154 -1.77 -5.84 4.17
N LEU A 155 -2.81 -5.32 3.51
CA LEU A 155 -3.19 -3.91 3.53
C LEU A 155 -4.72 -3.78 3.57
N LEU A 156 -5.29 -3.31 4.69
CA LEU A 156 -6.71 -3.00 4.85
C LEU A 156 -6.86 -1.57 5.37
N PHE A 157 -7.71 -0.77 4.72
CA PHE A 157 -8.00 0.61 5.09
C PHE A 157 -9.50 0.81 5.29
N ASN A 158 -10.09 0.05 6.20
CA ASN A 158 -11.52 0.13 6.49
C ASN A 158 -11.81 1.33 7.40
N VAL A 159 -12.07 2.47 6.77
CA VAL A 159 -12.40 3.73 7.46
C VAL A 159 -13.75 3.66 8.16
N LEU A 160 -14.71 2.90 7.61
CA LEU A 160 -16.07 2.79 8.15
C LEU A 160 -16.07 2.09 9.51
N GLU A 161 -15.34 0.97 9.61
CA GLU A 161 -15.21 0.18 10.83
C GLU A 161 -14.00 0.58 11.69
N ARG A 162 -13.19 1.55 11.23
CA ARG A 162 -11.93 1.99 11.86
C ARG A 162 -10.93 0.84 12.06
N LYS A 163 -10.88 -0.09 11.10
CA LYS A 163 -9.93 -1.20 11.07
C LYS A 163 -8.87 -0.93 10.01
N PHE A 164 -7.64 -0.76 10.44
CA PHE A 164 -6.51 -0.54 9.55
C PHE A 164 -5.51 -1.67 9.74
N ASN A 165 -5.13 -2.37 8.68
CA ASN A 165 -4.03 -3.33 8.71
C ASN A 165 -2.95 -2.85 7.75
N ILE A 166 -1.71 -2.69 8.22
CA ILE A 166 -0.59 -2.28 7.38
C ILE A 166 0.52 -3.33 7.53
N PHE A 167 0.93 -3.92 6.40
CA PHE A 167 1.86 -5.06 6.35
C PHE A 167 1.43 -6.27 7.20
N GLY A 168 0.12 -6.48 7.38
CA GLY A 168 -0.41 -7.53 8.24
C GLY A 168 -0.44 -7.21 9.74
N PHE A 169 0.00 -6.02 10.16
CA PHE A 169 -0.15 -5.55 11.54
C PHE A 169 -1.44 -4.74 11.69
N PRO A 170 -2.31 -5.04 12.68
CA PRO A 170 -3.50 -4.27 12.94
C PRO A 170 -3.14 -2.99 13.70
N PHE A 171 -3.54 -1.84 13.14
CA PHE A 171 -3.39 -0.51 13.73
C PHE A 171 -4.67 -0.10 14.44
N PHE A 172 -4.56 0.27 15.71
CA PHE A 172 -5.68 0.77 16.51
C PHE A 172 -5.64 2.30 16.66
N PRO A 173 -6.74 2.96 17.08
CA PRO A 173 -6.78 4.41 17.27
C PRO A 173 -5.71 4.96 18.25
N GLN A 174 -5.27 4.16 19.21
CA GLN A 174 -4.18 4.53 20.14
C GLN A 174 -2.82 4.61 19.41
N ASP A 175 -2.64 3.77 18.39
CA ASP A 175 -1.45 3.69 17.54
C ASP A 175 -1.46 4.75 16.42
N PHE A 176 -2.42 5.68 16.44
CA PHE A 176 -2.52 6.72 15.42
C PHE A 176 -1.27 7.59 15.32
N HIS A 177 -0.53 7.75 16.42
CA HIS A 177 0.76 8.44 16.42
C HIS A 177 1.80 7.74 15.54
N LEU A 178 1.84 6.39 15.53
CA LEU A 178 2.71 5.60 14.64
C LEU A 178 2.32 5.81 13.18
N PHE A 179 1.02 5.89 12.88
CA PHE A 179 0.54 6.22 11.54
C PHE A 179 1.00 7.63 11.11
N VAL A 180 0.88 8.63 11.98
CA VAL A 180 1.32 10.00 11.69
C VAL A 180 2.83 10.06 11.46
N ILE A 181 3.64 9.42 12.31
CA ILE A 181 5.10 9.36 12.16
C ILE A 181 5.45 8.66 10.84
N SER A 182 4.84 7.51 10.54
CA SER A 182 5.03 6.79 9.27
C SER A 182 4.64 7.64 8.06
N MET A 183 3.56 8.44 8.16
CA MET A 183 3.14 9.35 7.09
C MET A 183 4.18 10.46 6.88
N ILE A 184 4.70 11.06 7.95
CA ILE A 184 5.74 12.10 7.88
C ILE A 184 7.03 11.52 7.28
N ILE A 185 7.46 10.33 7.73
CA ILE A 185 8.59 9.59 7.14
C ILE A 185 8.37 9.40 5.65
N GLY A 186 7.18 8.92 5.25
CA GLY A 186 6.83 8.71 3.85
C GLY A 186 6.90 9.99 3.01
N VAL A 187 6.36 11.10 3.53
CA VAL A 187 6.41 12.41 2.84
C VAL A 187 7.85 12.91 2.71
N VAL A 188 8.64 12.90 3.79
CA VAL A 188 10.05 13.33 3.76
C VAL A 188 10.88 12.44 2.82
N PHE A 189 10.62 11.13 2.83
CA PHE A 189 11.24 10.19 1.89
C PHE A 189 10.91 10.53 0.44
N ILE A 190 9.64 10.80 0.11
CA ILE A 190 9.22 11.17 -1.24
C ILE A 190 9.87 12.50 -1.66
N ILE A 191 10.00 13.48 -0.75
CA ILE A 191 10.69 14.75 -1.01
C ILE A 191 12.17 14.49 -1.31
N LEU A 192 12.86 13.74 -0.44
CA LEU A 192 14.26 13.38 -0.64
C LEU A 192 14.46 12.65 -1.98
N PHE A 193 13.64 11.65 -2.26
CA PHE A 193 13.66 10.91 -3.51
C PHE A 193 13.48 11.82 -4.72
N THR A 194 12.55 12.78 -4.65
CA THR A 194 12.31 13.76 -5.72
C THR A 194 13.51 14.69 -5.91
N VAL A 195 14.14 15.15 -4.85
CA VAL A 195 15.32 16.03 -4.94
C VAL A 195 16.52 15.30 -5.57
N VAL A 196 16.63 13.98 -5.39
CA VAL A 196 17.72 13.18 -5.98
C VAL A 196 17.40 12.75 -7.42
N PHE A 197 16.23 12.15 -7.61
CA PHE A 197 15.85 11.39 -8.81
C PHE A 197 14.77 12.08 -9.65
N GLY A 198 14.43 13.33 -9.30
CA GLY A 198 13.46 14.13 -10.00
C GLY A 198 12.10 13.44 -10.11
N ARG A 199 11.61 13.31 -11.34
CA ARG A 199 10.27 12.77 -11.63
C ARG A 199 10.26 11.29 -11.97
N ILE A 200 11.29 10.51 -11.58
CA ILE A 200 11.32 9.05 -11.82
C ILE A 200 10.05 8.36 -11.30
N PHE A 201 9.52 8.79 -10.15
CA PHE A 201 8.25 8.28 -9.62
C PHE A 201 7.09 8.46 -10.61
N CYS A 202 6.95 9.66 -11.20
CA CYS A 202 5.88 9.97 -12.17
C CYS A 202 5.95 9.10 -13.42
N GLY A 203 7.15 8.74 -13.87
CA GLY A 203 7.34 7.94 -15.09
C GLY A 203 7.13 6.44 -14.89
N TRP A 204 7.49 5.92 -13.72
CA TRP A 204 7.66 4.47 -13.54
C TRP A 204 6.85 3.85 -12.41
N ILE A 205 6.46 4.63 -11.40
CA ILE A 205 5.79 4.12 -10.19
C ILE A 205 4.36 4.64 -10.10
N CYS A 206 4.10 5.83 -10.64
CA CYS A 206 2.80 6.49 -10.58
C CYS A 206 1.69 5.60 -11.17
N PRO A 207 0.63 5.28 -10.38
CA PRO A 207 -0.47 4.45 -10.87
C PRO A 207 -1.13 4.98 -12.13
N GLN A 208 -1.24 6.31 -12.27
CA GLN A 208 -1.78 6.94 -13.47
C GLN A 208 -0.99 6.55 -14.72
N THR A 209 0.34 6.63 -14.67
CA THR A 209 1.22 6.28 -15.78
C THR A 209 1.23 4.79 -16.03
N ILE A 210 1.31 3.96 -14.99
CA ILE A 210 1.29 2.49 -15.12
C ILE A 210 0.00 2.03 -15.81
N PHE A 211 -1.17 2.45 -15.32
CA PHE A 211 -2.43 2.03 -15.93
C PHE A 211 -2.57 2.57 -17.35
N MET A 212 -2.25 3.85 -17.60
CA MET A 212 -2.33 4.41 -18.95
C MET A 212 -1.39 3.70 -19.93
N GLU A 213 -0.10 3.58 -19.63
CA GLU A 213 0.91 3.08 -20.56
C GLU A 213 0.92 1.55 -20.64
N MET A 214 0.85 0.86 -19.51
CA MET A 214 1.01 -0.60 -19.46
C MET A 214 -0.28 -1.36 -19.71
N VAL A 215 -1.45 -0.75 -19.48
CA VAL A 215 -2.75 -1.41 -19.61
C VAL A 215 -3.56 -0.79 -20.75
N PHE A 216 -4.09 0.43 -20.56
CA PHE A 216 -5.09 1.01 -21.46
C PHE A 216 -4.52 1.31 -22.86
N ARG A 217 -3.30 1.84 -22.95
CA ARG A 217 -2.69 2.17 -24.25
C ARG A 217 -2.26 0.93 -25.03
N LYS A 218 -1.75 -0.12 -24.37
CA LYS A 218 -1.46 -1.40 -25.04
C LYS A 218 -2.72 -2.02 -25.65
N ILE A 219 -3.84 -1.98 -24.92
CA ILE A 219 -5.13 -2.46 -25.40
C ILE A 219 -5.65 -1.58 -26.55
N GLU A 220 -5.48 -0.26 -26.45
CA GLU A 220 -5.86 0.64 -27.54
C GLU A 220 -5.05 0.37 -28.82
N TYR A 221 -3.73 0.15 -28.71
CA TYR A 221 -2.90 -0.24 -29.85
C TYR A 221 -3.27 -1.61 -30.42
N TRP A 222 -3.69 -2.55 -29.57
CA TRP A 222 -4.17 -3.85 -30.00
C TRP A 222 -5.48 -3.76 -30.80
N ILE A 223 -6.42 -2.88 -30.40
CA ILE A 223 -7.74 -2.74 -31.04
C ILE A 223 -7.71 -1.80 -32.26
N GLU A 224 -7.15 -0.60 -32.09
CA GLU A 224 -7.19 0.48 -33.09
C GLU A 224 -5.91 0.55 -33.94
N GLY A 225 -4.84 -0.13 -33.53
CA GLY A 225 -3.54 -0.11 -34.19
C GLY A 225 -2.65 1.07 -33.78
N ASP A 226 -1.51 1.20 -34.46
CA ASP A 226 -0.56 2.29 -34.29
C ASP A 226 -1.17 3.70 -34.52
N ARG A 227 -0.39 4.74 -34.20
CA ARG A 227 -0.80 6.15 -34.37
C ARG A 227 -1.33 6.45 -35.78
N GLY A 228 -0.73 5.91 -36.83
CA GLY A 228 -1.15 6.12 -38.21
C GLY A 228 -2.51 5.49 -38.51
N LYS A 229 -2.77 4.28 -38.00
CA LYS A 229 -4.07 3.61 -38.07
C LYS A 229 -5.13 4.36 -37.27
N GLN A 230 -4.81 4.85 -36.07
CA GLN A 230 -5.74 5.61 -35.24
C GLN A 230 -6.18 6.93 -35.89
N ILE A 231 -5.24 7.68 -36.50
CA ILE A 231 -5.55 8.92 -37.22
C ILE A 231 -6.49 8.63 -38.41
N ARG A 232 -6.21 7.56 -39.18
CA ARG A 232 -7.07 7.13 -40.30
C ARG A 232 -8.46 6.73 -39.80
N LEU A 233 -8.54 5.92 -38.75
CA LEU A 233 -9.80 5.49 -38.13
C LEU A 233 -10.62 6.65 -37.59
N LYS A 234 -9.96 7.71 -37.06
CA LYS A 234 -10.64 8.92 -36.60
C LYS A 234 -11.30 9.67 -37.76
N LYS A 235 -10.60 9.81 -38.89
CA LYS A 235 -11.08 10.51 -40.10
C LYS A 235 -12.08 9.71 -40.93
N GLN A 236 -12.07 8.38 -40.84
CA GLN A 236 -13.00 7.50 -41.55
C GLN A 236 -14.46 7.78 -41.15
N PRO A 237 -15.45 7.71 -42.06
CA PRO A 237 -16.87 7.77 -41.70
C PRO A 237 -17.28 6.64 -40.74
N TRP A 238 -18.40 6.81 -40.05
CA TRP A 238 -18.95 5.78 -39.16
C TRP A 238 -19.46 4.58 -39.97
N ASN A 239 -18.58 3.63 -40.22
CA ASN A 239 -18.89 2.34 -40.85
C ASN A 239 -18.82 1.19 -39.82
N ALA A 240 -19.19 -0.02 -40.25
CA ALA A 240 -19.19 -1.21 -39.39
C ALA A 240 -17.83 -1.48 -38.72
N GLU A 241 -16.72 -1.24 -39.44
CA GLU A 241 -15.37 -1.40 -38.90
C GLU A 241 -15.09 -0.42 -37.74
N LYS A 242 -15.37 0.87 -37.95
CA LYS A 242 -15.16 1.92 -36.96
C LYS A 242 -16.03 1.70 -35.73
N ILE A 243 -17.30 1.38 -35.93
CA ILE A 243 -18.24 1.08 -34.84
C ILE A 243 -17.72 -0.10 -34.01
N ARG A 244 -17.37 -1.21 -34.65
CA ARG A 244 -16.84 -2.40 -33.96
C ARG A 244 -15.60 -2.05 -33.14
N LYS A 245 -14.59 -1.40 -33.73
CA LYS A 245 -13.35 -1.04 -33.02
C LYS A 245 -13.60 -0.12 -31.82
N ARG A 246 -14.45 0.90 -31.98
CA ARG A 246 -14.76 1.86 -30.91
C ARG A 246 -15.55 1.22 -29.77
N VAL A 247 -16.59 0.46 -30.12
CA VAL A 247 -17.43 -0.25 -29.13
C VAL A 247 -16.61 -1.30 -28.38
N THR A 248 -15.81 -2.12 -29.08
CA THR A 248 -14.91 -3.07 -28.44
C THR A 248 -13.95 -2.37 -27.48
N LYS A 249 -13.36 -1.24 -27.87
CA LYS A 249 -12.49 -0.47 -26.97
C LYS A 249 -13.23 -0.02 -25.71
N TRP A 250 -14.39 0.62 -25.86
CA TRP A 250 -15.16 1.13 -24.73
C TRP A 250 -15.59 0.02 -23.77
N ILE A 251 -16.07 -1.11 -24.30
CA ILE A 251 -16.47 -2.27 -23.50
C ILE A 251 -15.26 -2.84 -22.73
N VAL A 252 -14.14 -3.08 -23.42
CA VAL A 252 -12.93 -3.62 -22.77
C VAL A 252 -12.40 -2.67 -21.70
N PHE A 253 -12.37 -1.37 -21.98
CA PHE A 253 -11.95 -0.35 -21.02
C PHE A 253 -12.88 -0.31 -19.81
N PHE A 254 -14.19 -0.42 -20.01
CA PHE A 254 -15.16 -0.46 -18.92
C PHE A 254 -14.99 -1.72 -18.06
N ILE A 255 -14.86 -2.90 -18.66
CA ILE A 255 -14.65 -4.17 -17.95
C ILE A 255 -13.38 -4.11 -17.10
N ILE A 256 -12.28 -3.60 -17.65
CA ILE A 256 -11.02 -3.46 -16.91
C ILE A 256 -11.15 -2.43 -15.79
N SER A 257 -11.80 -1.29 -16.05
CA SER A 257 -12.05 -0.27 -15.03
C SER A 257 -12.89 -0.84 -13.88
N PHE A 258 -13.91 -1.65 -14.20
CA PHE A 258 -14.76 -2.31 -13.22
C PHE A 258 -13.98 -3.35 -12.42
N ALA A 259 -13.15 -4.16 -13.07
CA ALA A 259 -12.30 -5.14 -12.39
C ALA A 259 -11.31 -4.45 -11.43
N ILE A 260 -10.63 -3.40 -11.88
CA ILE A 260 -9.72 -2.61 -11.04
C ILE A 260 -10.48 -1.96 -9.89
N ALA A 261 -11.67 -1.39 -10.13
CA ALA A 261 -12.51 -0.81 -9.08
C ALA A 261 -12.88 -1.83 -7.98
N ASN A 262 -13.19 -3.07 -8.35
CA ASN A 262 -13.41 -4.15 -7.36
C ASN A 262 -12.16 -4.48 -6.56
N VAL A 263 -10.98 -4.48 -7.18
CA VAL A 263 -9.70 -4.65 -6.46
C VAL A 263 -9.45 -3.49 -5.50
N PHE A 264 -9.73 -2.25 -5.88
CA PHE A 264 -9.64 -1.10 -4.97
C PHE A 264 -10.63 -1.20 -3.81
N LEU A 265 -11.85 -1.68 -4.07
CA LEU A 265 -12.85 -1.93 -3.04
C LEU A 265 -12.36 -2.97 -2.03
N ALA A 266 -11.61 -3.98 -2.45
CA ALA A 266 -11.04 -5.00 -1.57
C ALA A 266 -10.03 -4.42 -0.55
N TYR A 267 -9.39 -3.29 -0.85
CA TYR A 267 -8.55 -2.58 0.12
C TYR A 267 -9.37 -1.80 1.16
N LEU A 268 -10.64 -1.49 0.88
CA LEU A 268 -11.50 -0.69 1.76
C LEU A 268 -12.39 -1.56 2.66
N ILE A 269 -13.11 -2.51 2.09
CA ILE A 269 -14.05 -3.37 2.85
C ILE A 269 -13.44 -4.75 3.16
N GLY A 270 -12.33 -5.09 2.52
CA GLY A 270 -11.80 -6.46 2.55
C GLY A 270 -12.28 -7.21 1.32
N GLY A 271 -11.35 -7.87 0.64
CA GLY A 271 -11.62 -8.67 -0.56
C GLY A 271 -12.44 -9.95 -0.35
N ASP A 272 -12.51 -10.56 0.84
CA ASP A 272 -13.50 -11.63 1.07
C ASP A 272 -14.93 -11.09 0.98
N GLU A 273 -15.15 -9.90 1.55
CA GLU A 273 -16.44 -9.21 1.45
C GLU A 273 -16.74 -8.80 -0.01
N VAL A 274 -15.72 -8.41 -0.77
CA VAL A 274 -15.87 -8.18 -2.22
C VAL A 274 -16.24 -9.47 -2.95
N ILE A 275 -15.60 -10.61 -2.67
CA ILE A 275 -15.96 -11.91 -3.29
C ILE A 275 -17.40 -12.27 -2.97
N GLU A 276 -17.81 -12.09 -1.72
CA GLU A 276 -19.18 -12.33 -1.32
C GLU A 276 -20.15 -11.40 -2.07
N TYR A 277 -19.86 -10.11 -2.18
CA TYR A 277 -20.71 -9.17 -2.90
C TYR A 277 -20.81 -9.49 -4.40
N ILE A 278 -19.75 -10.07 -4.98
CA ILE A 278 -19.75 -10.53 -6.37
C ILE A 278 -20.56 -11.82 -6.56
N THR A 279 -20.55 -12.72 -5.57
CA THR A 279 -21.20 -14.05 -5.64
C THR A 279 -22.63 -14.06 -5.13
N SER A 280 -23.00 -13.11 -4.28
CA SER A 280 -24.36 -12.91 -3.78
C SER A 280 -25.22 -12.13 -4.78
N SER A 281 -26.53 -12.05 -4.52
CA SER A 281 -27.45 -11.29 -5.38
C SER A 281 -27.04 -9.81 -5.42
N PRO A 282 -26.87 -9.18 -6.60
CA PRO A 282 -26.47 -7.77 -6.69
C PRO A 282 -27.41 -6.79 -5.97
N PHE A 283 -28.65 -7.21 -5.71
CA PHE A 283 -29.67 -6.40 -5.04
C PHE A 283 -29.54 -6.41 -3.51
N SER A 284 -28.79 -7.33 -2.89
CA SER A 284 -28.60 -7.33 -1.42
C SER A 284 -27.65 -6.24 -0.94
N HIS A 285 -26.78 -5.71 -1.82
CA HIS A 285 -25.76 -4.71 -1.48
C HIS A 285 -25.84 -3.47 -2.37
N LEU A 286 -27.07 -2.95 -2.57
CA LEU A 286 -27.35 -1.86 -3.51
C LEU A 286 -26.49 -0.61 -3.28
N ASN A 287 -26.25 -0.22 -2.03
CA ASN A 287 -25.43 0.96 -1.70
C ASN A 287 -23.97 0.81 -2.14
N THR A 288 -23.40 -0.38 -1.91
CA THR A 288 -22.02 -0.69 -2.31
C THR A 288 -21.92 -0.79 -3.83
N LEU A 289 -22.91 -1.40 -4.48
CA LEU A 289 -22.98 -1.48 -5.94
C LEU A 289 -23.04 -0.09 -6.58
N ILE A 290 -23.89 0.82 -6.06
CA ILE A 290 -23.97 2.21 -6.55
C ILE A 290 -22.62 2.91 -6.39
N SER A 291 -22.00 2.80 -5.21
CA SER A 291 -20.69 3.41 -4.94
C SER A 291 -19.60 2.86 -5.86
N LEU A 292 -19.59 1.54 -6.09
CA LEU A 292 -18.69 0.86 -7.01
C LEU A 292 -18.90 1.33 -8.46
N LEU A 293 -20.15 1.49 -8.91
CA LEU A 293 -20.47 1.97 -10.26
C LEU A 293 -20.06 3.42 -10.46
N ILE A 294 -20.25 4.29 -9.45
CA ILE A 294 -19.78 5.68 -9.49
C ILE A 294 -18.25 5.69 -9.59
N PHE A 295 -17.55 4.97 -8.72
CA PHE A 295 -16.10 4.89 -8.73
C PHE A 295 -15.57 4.33 -10.06
N THR A 296 -16.17 3.25 -10.56
CA THR A 296 -15.87 2.66 -11.86
C THR A 296 -16.08 3.67 -12.99
N SER A 297 -17.16 4.45 -12.95
CA SER A 297 -17.47 5.45 -13.98
C SER A 297 -16.47 6.58 -13.99
N VAL A 298 -16.07 7.08 -12.81
CA VAL A 298 -15.02 8.10 -12.68
C VAL A 298 -13.67 7.55 -13.15
N PHE A 299 -13.30 6.35 -12.72
CA PHE A 299 -12.07 5.68 -13.14
C PHE A 299 -12.05 5.47 -14.66
N TYR A 300 -13.13 4.92 -15.22
CA TYR A 300 -13.31 4.74 -16.65
C TYR A 300 -13.19 6.07 -17.41
N PHE A 301 -13.85 7.13 -16.95
CA PHE A 301 -13.73 8.45 -17.55
C PHE A 301 -12.28 8.95 -17.57
N VAL A 302 -11.56 8.76 -16.46
CA VAL A 302 -10.15 9.14 -16.33
C VAL A 302 -9.28 8.44 -17.36
N PHE A 303 -9.40 7.12 -17.54
CA PHE A 303 -8.51 6.39 -18.47
C PHE A 303 -9.01 6.35 -19.92
N ALA A 304 -10.32 6.46 -20.14
CA ALA A 304 -10.90 6.46 -21.47
C ALA A 304 -10.80 7.83 -22.17
N TRP A 305 -10.97 8.93 -21.41
CA TRP A 305 -11.10 10.27 -21.99
C TRP A 305 -10.12 11.30 -21.40
N PHE A 306 -10.02 11.43 -20.07
CA PHE A 306 -9.23 12.51 -19.45
C PHE A 306 -7.70 12.29 -19.55
N ARG A 307 -7.26 11.05 -19.40
CA ARG A 307 -5.91 10.52 -19.67
C ARG A 307 -4.77 11.36 -19.06
N GLU A 308 -3.83 11.82 -19.88
CA GLU A 308 -2.64 12.56 -19.47
C GLU A 308 -2.99 13.96 -18.91
N GLN A 309 -4.22 14.44 -19.12
CA GLN A 309 -4.70 15.68 -18.50
C GLN A 309 -4.72 15.60 -16.97
N VAL A 310 -4.84 14.39 -16.39
CA VAL A 310 -4.65 14.20 -14.95
C VAL A 310 -3.28 14.71 -14.52
N CYS A 311 -2.22 14.31 -15.22
CA CYS A 311 -0.85 14.64 -14.85
C CYS A 311 -0.53 16.12 -15.04
N ILE A 312 -1.10 16.75 -16.07
CA ILE A 312 -0.81 18.15 -16.44
C ILE A 312 -1.66 19.13 -15.62
N ILE A 313 -2.96 18.83 -15.46
CA ILE A 313 -3.93 19.78 -14.90
C ILE A 313 -4.23 19.46 -13.44
N ALA A 314 -4.58 18.21 -13.14
CA ALA A 314 -5.18 17.84 -11.84
C ALA A 314 -4.16 17.41 -10.78
N CYS A 315 -2.98 16.91 -11.20
CA CYS A 315 -2.01 16.32 -10.29
C CYS A 315 -1.26 17.40 -9.49
N PRO A 316 -1.49 17.50 -8.16
CA PRO A 316 -0.77 18.48 -7.34
C PRO A 316 0.71 18.09 -7.18
N TYR A 317 1.00 16.79 -7.24
CA TYR A 317 2.35 16.27 -7.06
C TYR A 317 3.30 16.73 -8.17
N GLY A 318 2.87 16.68 -9.44
CA GLY A 318 3.69 17.14 -10.56
C GLY A 318 4.12 18.62 -10.43
N ARG A 319 3.25 19.48 -9.89
CA ARG A 319 3.58 20.88 -9.61
C ARG A 319 4.53 21.03 -8.43
N LEU A 320 4.25 20.34 -7.32
CA LEU A 320 5.12 20.34 -6.15
C LEU A 320 6.54 19.87 -6.51
N GLN A 321 6.66 18.80 -7.28
CA GLN A 321 7.95 18.29 -7.74
C GLN A 321 8.72 19.36 -8.53
N GLY A 322 8.05 20.14 -9.39
CA GLY A 322 8.67 21.23 -10.14
C GLY A 322 9.41 22.26 -9.26
N VAL A 323 8.92 22.51 -8.03
CA VAL A 323 9.56 23.42 -7.05
C VAL A 323 10.73 22.76 -6.33
N LEU A 324 10.71 21.42 -6.21
CA LEU A 324 11.75 20.66 -5.52
C LEU A 324 12.98 20.38 -6.40
N LEU A 325 12.81 20.39 -7.73
CA LEU A 325 13.91 20.21 -8.68
C LEU A 325 14.90 21.38 -8.61
N ASP A 326 16.17 21.08 -8.77
CA ASP A 326 17.26 22.03 -8.95
C ASP A 326 18.21 21.54 -10.06
N ASN A 327 19.19 22.38 -10.42
CA ASN A 327 20.16 22.08 -11.50
C ASN A 327 21.04 20.86 -11.21
N LYS A 328 21.00 20.31 -9.98
CA LYS A 328 21.75 19.13 -9.53
C LYS A 328 20.88 17.88 -9.47
N THR A 329 19.56 18.02 -9.59
CA THR A 329 18.61 16.93 -9.58
C THR A 329 18.74 16.11 -10.85
N ILE A 330 18.77 14.78 -10.74
CA ILE A 330 18.85 13.91 -11.92
C ILE A 330 17.47 13.86 -12.58
N ASN A 331 17.43 14.21 -13.87
CA ASN A 331 16.20 14.24 -14.65
C ASN A 331 16.40 13.65 -16.05
N VAL A 332 15.32 13.35 -16.77
CA VAL A 332 15.44 13.08 -18.21
C VAL A 332 15.72 14.40 -18.90
N ALA A 333 16.91 14.54 -19.48
CA ALA A 333 17.40 15.80 -20.02
C ALA A 333 18.05 15.62 -21.40
N TYR A 334 17.87 16.64 -22.24
CA TYR A 334 18.54 16.77 -23.54
C TYR A 334 19.90 17.45 -23.34
N ASP A 335 20.97 16.81 -23.83
CA ASP A 335 22.32 17.36 -23.82
C ASP A 335 22.45 18.45 -24.90
N PHE A 336 22.06 19.67 -24.54
CA PHE A 336 22.09 20.82 -25.45
C PHE A 336 23.52 21.24 -25.83
N VAL A 337 24.50 21.04 -24.95
CA VAL A 337 25.92 21.30 -25.24
C VAL A 337 26.40 20.46 -26.42
N ARG A 338 26.07 19.17 -26.41
CA ARG A 338 26.38 18.25 -27.51
C ARG A 338 25.44 18.41 -28.70
N GLY A 339 24.15 18.59 -28.43
CA GLY A 339 23.08 18.54 -29.40
C GLY A 339 22.96 19.79 -30.27
N GLU A 340 23.42 20.95 -29.80
CA GLU A 340 23.34 22.22 -30.53
C GLU A 340 24.70 22.71 -31.04
N LYS A 341 25.79 22.57 -30.27
CA LYS A 341 27.13 23.12 -30.61
C LYS A 341 27.04 24.60 -31.06
N THR A 342 27.79 25.02 -32.09
CA THR A 342 27.90 26.43 -32.49
C THR A 342 26.91 26.83 -33.59
N ALA A 343 26.64 25.95 -34.55
CA ALA A 343 25.72 26.20 -35.65
C ALA A 343 24.27 25.78 -35.34
N GLY A 344 24.02 25.23 -34.14
CA GLY A 344 22.72 24.74 -33.71
C GLY A 344 22.38 23.34 -34.22
N ARG A 345 21.14 22.93 -33.94
CA ARG A 345 20.52 21.71 -34.46
C ARG A 345 20.28 21.80 -35.97
N ALA A 346 20.51 20.72 -36.71
CA ALA A 346 20.35 20.72 -38.15
C ALA A 346 19.96 19.33 -38.68
N LYS A 347 19.23 19.29 -39.80
CA LYS A 347 18.86 18.04 -40.46
C LYS A 347 20.09 17.20 -40.85
N PHE A 348 19.97 15.89 -40.76
CA PHE A 348 21.05 14.99 -41.17
C PHE A 348 21.28 15.00 -42.68
N LYS A 349 22.55 15.14 -43.12
CA LYS A 349 22.99 14.94 -44.49
C LYS A 349 24.03 13.82 -44.52
N LYS A 350 23.89 12.90 -45.47
CA LYS A 350 24.83 11.78 -45.65
C LYS A 350 26.17 12.34 -46.13
N ASN A 351 27.28 11.89 -45.53
CA ASN A 351 28.65 12.33 -45.80
C ASN A 351 28.99 13.77 -45.35
N GLU A 352 28.28 14.30 -44.37
CA GLU A 352 28.65 15.57 -43.73
C GLU A 352 29.54 15.34 -42.49
N ASP A 353 30.66 16.06 -42.41
CA ASP A 353 31.42 16.19 -41.17
C ASP A 353 30.79 17.27 -40.28
N ARG A 354 29.97 16.83 -39.32
CA ARG A 354 29.32 17.71 -38.34
C ARG A 354 30.30 18.39 -37.39
N ALA A 355 31.45 17.78 -37.11
CA ALA A 355 32.44 18.39 -36.24
C ALA A 355 33.08 19.61 -36.94
N ALA A 356 33.38 19.49 -38.24
CA ALA A 356 33.92 20.57 -39.04
C ALA A 356 32.90 21.71 -39.29
N THR A 357 31.61 21.39 -39.48
CA THR A 357 30.57 22.41 -39.74
C THR A 357 30.01 23.08 -38.49
N GLY A 358 30.44 22.67 -37.29
CA GLY A 358 29.95 23.22 -36.02
C GLY A 358 28.52 22.84 -35.67
N LYS A 359 27.89 21.94 -36.44
CA LYS A 359 26.52 21.46 -36.19
C LYS A 359 26.50 20.49 -35.02
N GLY A 360 25.49 20.63 -34.17
CA GLY A 360 25.27 19.72 -33.07
C GLY A 360 24.87 18.31 -33.52
N ASP A 361 24.95 17.38 -32.58
CA ASP A 361 24.61 15.97 -32.84
C ASP A 361 23.10 15.77 -33.02
N CYS A 362 22.25 16.72 -32.61
CA CYS A 362 20.81 16.66 -32.84
C CYS A 362 20.47 16.82 -34.33
N ILE A 363 19.92 15.77 -34.92
CA ILE A 363 19.56 15.71 -36.34
C ILE A 363 18.20 16.35 -36.69
N ASP A 364 17.56 17.02 -35.74
CA ASP A 364 16.27 17.72 -35.89
C ASP A 364 15.14 16.87 -36.53
N CYS A 365 15.07 15.59 -36.15
CA CYS A 365 14.10 14.62 -36.71
C CYS A 365 12.72 14.62 -36.01
N MET A 366 12.59 15.38 -34.91
CA MET A 366 11.37 15.49 -34.08
C MET A 366 10.84 14.19 -33.46
N GLN A 367 11.56 13.06 -33.53
CA GLN A 367 11.05 11.78 -33.00
C GLN A 367 10.83 11.82 -31.49
N CYS A 368 11.71 12.50 -30.73
CA CYS A 368 11.54 12.70 -29.29
C CYS A 368 10.24 13.45 -28.93
N VAL A 369 9.77 14.35 -29.80
CA VAL A 369 8.50 15.08 -29.63
C VAL A 369 7.31 14.22 -30.04
N HIS A 370 7.46 13.44 -31.11
CA HIS A 370 6.39 12.58 -31.61
C HIS A 370 6.07 11.40 -30.68
N VAL A 371 7.07 10.88 -29.97
CA VAL A 371 6.89 9.80 -29.00
C VAL A 371 6.44 10.30 -27.63
N CYS A 372 6.58 11.60 -27.35
CA CYS A 372 6.22 12.16 -26.05
C CYS A 372 4.70 12.09 -25.81
N PRO A 373 4.22 11.42 -24.73
CA PRO A 373 2.79 11.31 -24.45
C PRO A 373 2.15 12.66 -24.09
N THR A 374 2.93 13.59 -23.50
CA THR A 374 2.46 14.93 -23.14
C THR A 374 2.75 15.97 -24.23
N GLY A 375 3.39 15.57 -25.33
CA GLY A 375 3.62 16.43 -26.50
C GLY A 375 4.65 17.55 -26.29
N ILE A 376 5.50 17.43 -25.27
CA ILE A 376 6.55 18.41 -25.01
C ILE A 376 7.73 18.28 -25.98
N ASP A 377 8.48 19.37 -26.15
CA ASP A 377 9.75 19.36 -26.85
C ASP A 377 10.90 19.40 -25.84
N ILE A 378 11.41 18.22 -25.49
CA ILE A 378 12.48 18.01 -24.51
C ILE A 378 13.77 18.81 -24.79
N ARG A 379 13.92 19.33 -26.02
CA ARG A 379 15.05 20.19 -26.40
C ARG A 379 14.94 21.59 -25.80
N ASN A 380 13.75 22.01 -25.37
CA ASN A 380 13.51 23.29 -24.69
C ASN A 380 13.79 23.21 -23.17
N GLY A 381 14.47 22.16 -22.70
CA GLY A 381 14.82 21.97 -21.30
C GLY A 381 13.73 21.29 -20.48
N THR A 382 13.82 21.42 -19.16
CA THR A 382 12.89 20.77 -18.23
C THR A 382 11.54 21.50 -18.23
N GLN A 383 10.48 20.79 -18.61
CA GLN A 383 9.11 21.31 -18.68
C GLN A 383 8.22 20.67 -17.60
N LEU A 384 7.23 21.41 -17.12
CA LEU A 384 6.32 20.96 -16.04
C LEU A 384 5.43 19.80 -16.46
N GLU A 385 5.20 19.62 -17.75
CA GLU A 385 4.40 18.54 -18.33
C GLU A 385 5.21 17.27 -18.57
N CYS A 386 6.54 17.30 -18.36
CA CYS A 386 7.37 16.11 -18.47
C CYS A 386 7.03 15.11 -17.35
N VAL A 387 6.73 13.87 -17.73
CA VAL A 387 6.44 12.77 -16.81
C VAL A 387 7.61 11.79 -16.65
N ASN A 388 8.76 12.02 -17.29
CA ASN A 388 9.95 11.15 -17.19
C ASN A 388 9.76 9.68 -17.56
N CYS A 389 8.86 9.38 -18.50
CA CYS A 389 8.60 8.02 -18.99
C CYS A 389 9.68 7.47 -19.95
N THR A 390 10.76 8.22 -20.19
CA THR A 390 11.94 7.86 -21.04
C THR A 390 11.69 7.47 -22.49
N ALA A 391 10.46 7.48 -22.99
CA ALA A 391 10.18 7.13 -24.39
C ALA A 391 10.99 7.97 -25.41
N CYS A 392 11.31 9.22 -25.04
CA CYS A 392 12.17 10.08 -25.85
C CYS A 392 13.65 9.65 -25.89
N ILE A 393 14.15 8.97 -24.85
CA ILE A 393 15.50 8.40 -24.81
C ILE A 393 15.58 7.28 -25.85
N ASP A 394 14.66 6.32 -25.78
CA ASP A 394 14.67 5.12 -26.63
C ASP A 394 14.61 5.48 -28.12
N GLU A 395 13.68 6.35 -28.51
CA GLU A 395 13.56 6.78 -29.90
C GLU A 395 14.72 7.67 -30.36
N CYS A 396 15.27 8.50 -29.47
CA CYS A 396 16.45 9.29 -29.83
C CYS A 396 17.65 8.38 -30.08
N ASP A 397 17.92 7.42 -29.19
CA ASP A 397 19.04 6.51 -29.31
C ASP A 397 18.92 5.61 -30.55
N HIS A 398 17.72 5.14 -30.85
CA HIS A 398 17.43 4.41 -32.08
C HIS A 398 17.72 5.25 -33.33
N MET A 399 17.39 6.55 -33.33
CA MET A 399 17.74 7.44 -34.44
C MET A 399 19.23 7.75 -34.51
N MET A 400 19.92 7.93 -33.37
CA MET A 400 21.36 8.17 -33.32
C MET A 400 22.15 6.98 -33.86
N GLU A 401 21.78 5.77 -33.46
CA GLU A 401 22.38 4.54 -33.96
C GLU A 401 22.19 4.39 -35.48
N LYS A 402 21.00 4.69 -36.01
CA LYS A 402 20.71 4.67 -37.46
C LYS A 402 21.57 5.63 -38.27
N VAL A 403 21.94 6.78 -37.71
CA VAL A 403 22.80 7.77 -38.40
C VAL A 403 24.28 7.62 -38.05
N GLY A 404 24.65 6.65 -37.23
CA GLY A 404 26.04 6.40 -36.81
C GLY A 404 26.60 7.42 -35.81
N LEU A 405 25.74 8.08 -35.02
CA LEU A 405 26.15 9.01 -33.96
C LEU A 405 26.09 8.33 -32.58
N PRO A 406 26.88 8.78 -31.59
CA PRO A 406 26.83 8.21 -30.25
C PRO A 406 25.45 8.32 -29.59
N LYS A 407 25.07 7.32 -28.79
CA LYS A 407 23.82 7.32 -28.00
C LYS A 407 23.87 8.34 -26.85
N GLY A 408 22.77 8.50 -26.13
CA GLY A 408 22.68 9.31 -24.92
C GLY A 408 22.62 10.82 -25.17
N LEU A 409 22.08 11.26 -26.30
CA LEU A 409 21.79 12.69 -26.53
C LEU A 409 20.64 13.18 -25.65
N ILE A 410 19.68 12.30 -25.36
CA ILE A 410 18.74 12.46 -24.25
C ILE A 410 19.08 11.34 -23.26
N ARG A 411 19.28 11.69 -21.98
CA ARG A 411 19.67 10.72 -20.95
C ARG A 411 19.24 11.19 -19.56
N TYR A 412 19.38 10.31 -18.57
CA TYR A 412 19.33 10.74 -17.18
C TYR A 412 20.58 11.55 -16.84
N ALA A 413 20.40 12.85 -16.64
CA ALA A 413 21.46 13.76 -16.23
C ALA A 413 20.88 14.94 -15.44
N SER A 414 21.70 15.56 -14.61
CA SER A 414 21.40 16.88 -14.08
C SER A 414 21.87 17.96 -15.05
N GLU A 415 21.34 19.17 -14.91
CA GLU A 415 21.75 20.31 -15.74
C GLU A 415 23.24 20.65 -15.52
N ASP A 416 23.72 20.61 -14.28
CA ASP A 416 25.14 20.76 -13.94
C ASP A 416 26.00 19.65 -14.59
N ASN A 417 25.47 18.43 -14.75
CA ASN A 417 26.19 17.37 -15.46
C ASN A 417 26.29 17.66 -16.97
N ILE A 418 25.26 18.23 -17.57
CA ILE A 418 25.26 18.57 -19.00
C ILE A 418 26.19 19.76 -19.27
N GLU A 419 26.04 20.86 -18.52
CA GLU A 419 26.80 22.09 -18.76
C GLU A 419 28.26 21.98 -18.32
N LYS A 420 28.49 21.47 -17.10
CA LYS A 420 29.79 21.56 -16.42
C LYS A 420 30.51 20.21 -16.38
N LYS A 421 29.89 19.14 -16.87
CA LYS A 421 30.36 17.75 -16.70
C LYS A 421 30.59 17.40 -15.22
N ALA A 422 29.87 18.05 -14.32
CA ALA A 422 29.99 17.81 -12.90
C ALA A 422 29.47 16.39 -12.57
N PRO A 423 30.20 15.60 -11.77
CA PRO A 423 29.70 14.33 -11.29
C PRO A 423 28.56 14.55 -10.27
N PHE A 424 27.77 13.50 -10.03
CA PHE A 424 26.76 13.54 -8.97
C PHE A 424 27.41 13.84 -7.62
N ALA A 425 26.86 14.81 -6.90
CA ALA A 425 27.34 15.21 -5.59
C ALA A 425 26.17 15.38 -4.62
N PHE A 426 26.35 14.89 -3.39
CA PHE A 426 25.32 14.94 -2.37
C PHE A 426 25.15 16.36 -1.83
N THR A 427 24.07 17.04 -2.24
CA THR A 427 23.85 18.47 -1.97
C THR A 427 23.52 18.73 -0.50
N ALA A 428 23.66 19.99 -0.05
CA ALA A 428 23.25 20.37 1.30
C ALA A 428 21.77 20.08 1.58
N ARG A 429 20.91 20.26 0.56
CA ARG A 429 19.48 19.92 0.62
C ARG A 429 19.26 18.41 0.82
N MET A 430 19.97 17.57 0.06
CA MET A 430 19.91 16.11 0.22
C MET A 430 20.38 15.66 1.60
N LYS A 431 21.47 16.27 2.11
CA LYS A 431 21.97 16.04 3.47
C LYS A 431 20.94 16.40 4.52
N GLY A 432 20.32 17.58 4.40
CA GLY A 432 19.28 18.05 5.33
C GLY A 432 18.10 17.08 5.41
N TYR A 433 17.51 16.72 4.26
CA TYR A 433 16.38 15.79 4.25
C TYR A 433 16.76 14.38 4.71
N SER A 434 17.96 13.91 4.38
CA SER A 434 18.44 12.59 4.85
C SER A 434 18.66 12.56 6.36
N ALA A 435 19.18 13.64 6.95
CA ALA A 435 19.33 13.77 8.39
C ALA A 435 17.97 13.77 9.10
N VAL A 436 17.00 14.54 8.59
CA VAL A 436 15.63 14.54 9.12
C VAL A 436 15.00 13.15 9.01
N LEU A 437 15.13 12.50 7.86
CA LEU A 437 14.60 11.16 7.65
C LEU A 437 15.23 10.13 8.59
N PHE A 438 16.54 10.20 8.80
CA PHE A 438 17.26 9.33 9.73
C PHE A 438 16.78 9.52 11.18
N ILE A 439 16.60 10.78 11.62
CA ILE A 439 16.05 11.08 12.94
C ILE A 439 14.63 10.52 13.08
N LEU A 440 13.78 10.73 12.07
CA LEU A 440 12.39 10.27 12.11
C LEU A 440 12.25 8.75 12.14
N ILE A 441 13.14 8.01 11.46
CA ILE A 441 13.16 6.54 11.48
C ILE A 441 13.70 6.00 12.81
N GLY A 442 14.56 6.77 13.50
CA GLY A 442 15.13 6.41 14.79
C GLY A 442 14.21 6.65 15.99
N ILE A 443 13.12 7.39 15.81
CA ILE A 443 12.03 7.59 16.79
C ILE A 443 11.02 6.47 16.62
#